data_AF-A0AAU8N490-F1
#
_entry.id   AF-A0AAU8N490-F1
#
_cell.length_a   1.000
_cell.length_b   1.000
_cell.length_c   1.000
_cell.angle_alpha   90.00
_cell.angle_beta   90.00
_cell.angle_gamma   90.00
#
_symmetry.space_group_name_H-M   'P 1'
#
loop_
_entity.id
_entity.type
_entity.pdbx_description
1 polymer ?
#
loop_
_entity_poly.entity_id
_entity_poly.type
_entity_poly.pdbx_seq_one_letter_code
_entity_poly.pdbx_strand_id
1 'polypeptide(L)'
;MTLLPLFGWPLTILIALIGISAVALNWWRLRPPRPRPQAAPAPYGPQGRSPRGAGAGLRPVRRPLSRSARLVVARRAALVVVLVLMLAGPSTYQYDQRVTSTVEVYLVVDRTGSMAAEDWAGGAGTRLDGVRADLEAIRKALPEARFSILALDSAAAREMPLSTDTNAVDAWIKTLRQEVTSRSTGSSLERMLPLLTATLTEAEQVAPQDARLVYILSDGEATDDGAGAKDAASQGLAWKGLAPLVDGGAVLGYGTAQGGRMREYDGGATPAEQLPYIKEKGHGDDAVSVPDTQELRTVAKDLGLPYYQRDGEGDDPTSAFTSVDVGQILSDGHHGKRSSRYLTWPLALVAFALMTWEAVALVRSDIQVRRLARSGGRR
;
A
#
# COMPACT_ATOMS: atom_id res chain seq x y z
N MET A 1 -20.14 9.52 -12.83
CA MET A 1 -21.43 8.96 -12.35
C MET A 1 -21.15 7.68 -11.58
N THR A 2 -21.15 7.81 -10.25
CA THR A 2 -20.81 6.76 -9.28
C THR A 2 -22.02 5.86 -9.04
N LEU A 3 -21.95 4.60 -9.45
CA LEU A 3 -22.86 3.57 -8.95
C LEU A 3 -22.35 3.15 -7.57
N LEU A 4 -22.92 3.75 -6.52
CA LEU A 4 -22.82 3.23 -5.16
C LEU A 4 -23.28 1.76 -5.16
N PRO A 5 -22.56 0.83 -4.49
CA PRO A 5 -23.02 -0.54 -4.32
C PRO A 5 -24.19 -0.50 -3.34
N LEU A 6 -25.40 -0.34 -3.86
CA LEU A 6 -26.64 -0.23 -3.08
C LEU A 6 -27.04 -1.50 -2.33
N PHE A 7 -26.25 -2.58 -2.41
CA PHE A 7 -26.60 -3.85 -1.79
C PHE A 7 -25.39 -4.49 -1.12
N GLY A 8 -25.15 -4.10 0.12
CA GLY A 8 -24.27 -4.83 1.01
C GLY A 8 -24.83 -6.22 1.38
N TRP A 9 -23.93 -7.06 1.84
CA TRP A 9 -24.05 -8.28 2.66
C TRP A 9 -25.30 -8.40 3.57
N PRO A 10 -25.89 -7.34 4.13
CA PRO A 10 -27.23 -7.42 4.74
C PRO A 10 -28.36 -7.94 3.83
N LEU A 11 -28.36 -7.66 2.52
CA LEU A 11 -29.42 -8.13 1.61
C LEU A 11 -29.32 -9.64 1.35
N THR A 12 -28.10 -10.19 1.27
CA THR A 12 -27.90 -11.63 1.08
C THR A 12 -28.34 -12.41 2.32
N ILE A 13 -28.15 -11.86 3.51
CA ILE A 13 -28.65 -12.42 4.78
C ILE A 13 -30.19 -12.39 4.82
N LEU A 14 -30.80 -11.27 4.42
CA LEU A 14 -32.27 -11.13 4.42
C LEU A 14 -32.94 -12.15 3.49
N ILE A 15 -32.38 -12.37 2.29
CA ILE A 15 -32.90 -13.33 1.31
C ILE A 15 -32.71 -14.77 1.79
N ALA A 16 -31.58 -15.10 2.43
CA ALA A 16 -31.35 -16.41 3.03
C ALA A 16 -32.33 -16.70 4.18
N LEU A 17 -32.62 -15.71 5.03
CA LEU A 17 -33.58 -15.84 6.12
C LEU A 17 -35.01 -16.05 5.62
N ILE A 18 -35.41 -15.38 4.53
CA ILE A 18 -36.73 -15.57 3.89
C ILE A 18 -36.84 -16.99 3.30
N GLY A 19 -35.76 -17.50 2.69
CA GLY A 19 -35.71 -18.87 2.17
C GLY A 19 -35.84 -19.93 3.27
N ILE A 20 -35.15 -19.75 4.40
CA ILE A 20 -35.18 -20.69 5.54
C ILE A 20 -36.54 -20.67 6.24
N SER A 21 -37.15 -19.49 6.41
CA SER A 21 -38.47 -19.37 7.05
C SER A 21 -39.58 -19.98 6.19
N ALA A 22 -39.51 -19.91 4.86
CA ALA A 22 -40.45 -20.61 3.98
C ALA A 22 -40.36 -22.14 4.09
N VAL A 23 -39.15 -22.68 4.27
CA VAL A 23 -38.93 -24.13 4.45
C VAL A 23 -39.43 -24.59 5.83
N ALA A 24 -39.16 -23.83 6.89
CA ALA A 24 -39.61 -24.15 8.24
C ALA A 24 -41.14 -24.10 8.37
N LEU A 25 -41.80 -23.10 7.76
CA LEU A 25 -43.26 -22.96 7.78
C LEU A 25 -43.95 -24.12 7.04
N ASN A 26 -43.33 -24.62 5.98
CA ASN A 26 -43.85 -25.77 5.22
C ASN A 26 -43.66 -27.09 5.99
N TRP A 27 -42.59 -27.22 6.77
CA TRP A 27 -42.35 -28.40 7.61
C TRP A 27 -43.35 -28.49 8.77
N TRP A 28 -43.75 -27.35 9.36
CA TRP A 28 -44.71 -27.32 10.46
C TRP A 28 -46.14 -27.70 10.04
N ARG A 29 -46.54 -27.40 8.79
CA ARG A 29 -47.85 -27.77 8.23
C ARG A 29 -48.01 -29.26 7.88
N LEU A 30 -46.95 -30.07 7.98
CA LEU A 30 -46.93 -31.46 7.51
C LEU A 30 -46.85 -32.52 8.63
N ARG A 31 -47.11 -32.17 9.89
CA ARG A 31 -47.18 -33.17 10.97
C ARG A 31 -48.47 -34.03 10.85
N PRO A 32 -48.39 -35.36 10.71
CA PRO A 32 -49.57 -36.21 10.67
C PRO A 32 -50.22 -36.35 12.07
N PRO A 33 -51.56 -36.47 12.17
CA PRO A 33 -52.24 -36.68 13.46
C PRO A 33 -51.97 -38.08 14.04
N ARG A 34 -51.98 -38.20 15.38
CA ARG A 34 -51.68 -39.45 16.10
C ARG A 34 -52.70 -40.57 15.74
N PRO A 35 -52.25 -41.82 15.51
CA PRO A 35 -53.15 -42.92 15.16
C PRO A 35 -53.98 -43.40 16.37
N ARG A 36 -55.26 -43.74 16.12
CA ARG A 36 -56.17 -44.38 17.09
C ARG A 36 -55.91 -45.89 17.19
N PRO A 37 -56.17 -46.56 18.33
CA PRO A 37 -55.94 -48.00 18.48
C PRO A 37 -56.94 -48.85 17.67
N GLN A 38 -56.47 -49.96 17.09
CA GLN A 38 -57.28 -50.94 16.34
C GLN A 38 -57.87 -52.03 17.25
N ALA A 39 -59.08 -52.48 16.93
CA ALA A 39 -59.81 -53.56 17.61
C ALA A 39 -59.35 -54.97 17.18
N ALA A 40 -59.55 -55.96 18.05
CA ALA A 40 -59.05 -57.35 17.93
C ALA A 40 -59.84 -58.23 16.93
N PRO A 41 -59.22 -59.29 16.34
CA PRO A 41 -59.88 -60.20 15.41
C PRO A 41 -60.48 -61.46 16.08
N ALA A 42 -61.52 -62.03 15.46
CA ALA A 42 -62.25 -63.24 15.91
C ALA A 42 -61.73 -64.55 15.26
N PRO A 43 -61.98 -65.76 15.83
CA PRO A 43 -61.39 -67.02 15.37
C PRO A 43 -62.39 -67.99 14.70
N TYR A 44 -62.02 -68.62 13.57
CA TYR A 44 -62.17 -70.05 13.22
C TYR A 44 -61.66 -70.32 11.77
N GLY A 45 -61.02 -71.48 11.53
CA GLY A 45 -60.24 -71.85 10.31
C GLY A 45 -61.06 -72.39 9.10
N PRO A 46 -60.56 -73.32 8.24
CA PRO A 46 -59.25 -73.99 8.21
C PRO A 46 -58.52 -74.11 6.82
N GLN A 47 -57.25 -74.52 6.93
CA GLN A 47 -56.24 -75.11 6.01
C GLN A 47 -56.50 -75.34 4.50
N GLY A 48 -55.49 -75.00 3.68
CA GLY A 48 -55.32 -75.51 2.31
C GLY A 48 -53.98 -75.15 1.63
N ARG A 49 -53.07 -76.13 1.56
CA ARG A 49 -51.97 -76.40 0.58
C ARG A 49 -51.06 -75.28 0.02
N SER A 50 -49.75 -75.47 0.23
CA SER A 50 -48.66 -74.91 -0.59
C SER A 50 -48.60 -75.53 -1.99
N PRO A 51 -47.94 -74.86 -2.97
CA PRO A 51 -46.70 -75.47 -3.44
C PRO A 51 -45.53 -74.51 -3.73
N ARG A 52 -44.34 -75.11 -3.60
CA ARG A 52 -42.98 -74.76 -4.03
C ARG A 52 -42.88 -74.00 -5.35
N GLY A 53 -41.87 -73.13 -5.46
CA GLY A 53 -41.31 -72.77 -6.77
C GLY A 53 -40.29 -71.63 -6.77
N ALA A 54 -39.06 -71.98 -7.16
CA ALA A 54 -38.07 -71.17 -7.86
C ALA A 54 -37.41 -69.99 -7.12
N GLY A 55 -36.20 -70.27 -6.60
CA GLY A 55 -35.14 -69.27 -6.56
C GLY A 55 -34.75 -68.87 -7.98
N ALA A 56 -34.93 -67.59 -8.31
CA ALA A 56 -34.37 -66.98 -9.51
C ALA A 56 -33.59 -65.76 -9.06
N GLY A 57 -32.27 -65.78 -9.31
CA GLY A 57 -31.37 -64.70 -8.99
C GLY A 57 -31.81 -63.39 -9.64
N LEU A 58 -32.23 -62.43 -8.83
CA LEU A 58 -32.42 -61.06 -9.24
C LEU A 58 -31.04 -60.44 -9.50
N ARG A 59 -30.51 -60.61 -10.72
CA ARG A 59 -29.50 -59.68 -11.23
C ARG A 59 -30.13 -58.29 -11.22
N PRO A 60 -29.55 -57.29 -10.54
CA PRO A 60 -30.09 -55.94 -10.57
C PRO A 60 -29.96 -55.40 -12.00
N VAL A 61 -31.04 -55.47 -12.77
CA VAL A 61 -31.15 -54.79 -14.06
C VAL A 61 -31.03 -53.30 -13.76
N ARG A 62 -29.88 -52.70 -14.08
CA ARG A 62 -29.69 -51.25 -14.04
C ARG A 62 -30.64 -50.63 -15.06
N ARG A 63 -31.86 -50.29 -14.62
CA ARG A 63 -32.81 -49.56 -15.46
C ARG A 63 -32.19 -48.21 -15.83
N PRO A 64 -32.12 -47.84 -17.12
CA PRO A 64 -31.61 -46.53 -17.51
C PRO A 64 -32.50 -45.46 -16.88
N LEU A 65 -31.88 -44.50 -16.20
CA LEU A 65 -32.58 -43.37 -15.60
C LEU A 65 -33.45 -42.67 -16.66
N SER A 66 -34.72 -42.43 -16.33
CA SER A 66 -35.62 -41.66 -17.19
C SER A 66 -34.99 -40.31 -17.53
N ARG A 67 -35.36 -39.70 -18.68
CA ARG A 67 -34.80 -38.39 -19.09
C ARG A 67 -34.95 -37.35 -17.96
N SER A 68 -36.04 -37.41 -17.22
CA SER A 68 -36.33 -36.59 -16.04
C SER A 68 -35.34 -36.84 -14.88
N ALA A 69 -35.03 -38.10 -14.59
CA ALA A 69 -34.07 -38.44 -13.53
C ALA A 69 -32.63 -38.06 -13.91
N ARG A 70 -32.26 -38.22 -15.19
CA ARG A 70 -30.96 -37.74 -15.70
C ARG A 70 -30.81 -36.22 -15.59
N LEU A 71 -31.88 -35.47 -15.87
CA LEU A 71 -31.89 -34.01 -15.73
C LEU A 71 -31.70 -33.55 -14.27
N VAL A 72 -32.32 -34.25 -13.31
CA VAL A 72 -32.15 -33.98 -11.87
C VAL A 72 -30.72 -34.23 -11.43
N VAL A 73 -30.13 -35.37 -11.83
CA VAL A 73 -28.74 -35.70 -11.51
C VAL A 73 -27.78 -34.68 -12.14
N ALA A 74 -28.00 -34.29 -13.39
CA ALA A 74 -27.19 -33.29 -14.08
C ALA A 74 -27.23 -31.92 -13.39
N ARG A 75 -28.42 -31.47 -12.94
CA ARG A 75 -28.58 -30.19 -12.24
C ARG A 75 -27.90 -30.18 -10.87
N ARG A 76 -28.04 -31.27 -10.10
CA ARG A 76 -27.36 -31.42 -8.80
C ARG A 76 -25.84 -31.49 -8.97
N ALA A 77 -25.36 -32.18 -9.99
CA ALA A 77 -23.94 -32.19 -10.34
C ALA A 77 -23.44 -30.78 -10.71
N ALA A 78 -24.21 -30.01 -11.50
CA ALA A 78 -23.87 -28.63 -11.84
C ALA A 78 -23.78 -27.71 -10.60
N LEU A 79 -24.69 -27.85 -9.63
CA LEU A 79 -24.62 -27.12 -8.36
C LEU A 79 -23.34 -27.43 -7.57
N VAL A 80 -22.96 -28.71 -7.48
CA VAL A 80 -21.73 -29.12 -6.79
C VAL A 80 -20.51 -28.54 -7.50
N VAL A 81 -20.48 -28.56 -8.83
CA VAL A 81 -19.38 -27.97 -9.62
C VAL A 81 -19.27 -26.46 -9.37
N VAL A 82 -20.39 -25.74 -9.36
CA VAL A 82 -20.41 -24.28 -9.09
C VAL A 82 -19.92 -23.98 -7.68
N LEU A 83 -20.31 -24.77 -6.68
CA LEU A 83 -19.83 -24.62 -5.30
C LEU A 83 -18.32 -24.89 -5.18
N VAL A 84 -17.81 -25.93 -5.86
CA VAL A 84 -16.38 -26.22 -5.90
C VAL A 84 -15.61 -25.07 -6.57
N LEU A 85 -16.13 -24.50 -7.66
CA LEU A 85 -15.53 -23.34 -8.31
C LEU A 85 -15.54 -22.12 -7.39
N MET A 86 -16.59 -21.88 -6.62
CA MET A 86 -16.60 -20.80 -5.63
C MET A 86 -15.54 -21.01 -4.54
N LEU A 87 -15.40 -22.25 -4.06
CA LEU A 87 -14.42 -22.59 -3.01
C LEU A 87 -12.98 -22.50 -3.53
N ALA A 88 -12.76 -22.82 -4.81
CA ALA A 88 -11.50 -22.63 -5.50
C ALA A 88 -11.15 -21.14 -5.71
N GLY A 89 -12.12 -20.24 -5.54
CA GLY A 89 -11.92 -18.80 -5.52
C GLY A 89 -11.26 -18.24 -6.78
N PRO A 90 -11.80 -18.49 -8.00
CA PRO A 90 -11.26 -17.91 -9.21
C PRO A 90 -11.26 -16.39 -9.08
N SER A 91 -10.08 -15.81 -9.24
CA SER A 91 -9.88 -14.37 -9.20
C SER A 91 -9.37 -13.90 -10.55
N THR A 92 -9.81 -12.71 -10.95
CA THR A 92 -9.19 -11.98 -12.06
C THR A 92 -8.34 -10.88 -11.48
N TYR A 93 -7.19 -10.65 -12.09
CA TYR A 93 -6.35 -9.50 -11.79
C TYR A 93 -6.95 -8.27 -12.47
N GLN A 94 -7.26 -7.25 -11.67
CA GLN A 94 -7.62 -5.92 -12.15
C GLN A 94 -6.62 -4.94 -11.52
N TYR A 95 -6.08 -4.03 -12.31
CA TYR A 95 -5.29 -2.91 -11.82
C TYR A 95 -6.28 -1.89 -11.24
N ASP A 96 -6.43 -1.86 -9.92
CA ASP A 96 -7.31 -0.90 -9.26
C ASP A 96 -6.56 0.45 -9.20
N GLN A 97 -6.80 1.33 -10.17
CA GLN A 97 -6.24 2.69 -10.21
C GLN A 97 -6.88 3.63 -9.16
N ARG A 98 -7.26 3.11 -7.99
CA ARG A 98 -8.03 3.84 -6.95
C ARG A 98 -7.51 3.62 -5.53
N VAL A 99 -6.21 3.47 -5.37
CA VAL A 99 -5.54 4.13 -4.25
C VAL A 99 -5.01 5.44 -4.84
N THR A 100 -5.34 6.58 -4.24
CA THR A 100 -4.76 7.87 -4.64
C THR A 100 -3.27 7.81 -4.32
N SER A 101 -2.47 7.29 -5.24
CA SER A 101 -1.02 7.28 -5.11
C SER A 101 -0.57 8.72 -4.95
N THR A 102 -0.08 9.04 -3.76
CA THR A 102 0.34 10.39 -3.38
C THR A 102 1.85 10.50 -3.57
N VAL A 103 2.35 11.70 -3.78
CA VAL A 103 3.79 11.96 -3.81
C VAL A 103 4.25 12.32 -2.41
N GLU A 104 5.24 11.60 -1.91
CA GLU A 104 5.95 11.88 -0.66
C GLU A 104 7.31 12.48 -1.00
N VAL A 105 7.62 13.65 -0.45
CA VAL A 105 8.87 14.37 -0.69
C VAL A 105 9.65 14.46 0.61
N TYR A 106 10.84 13.88 0.63
CA TYR A 106 11.77 13.92 1.74
C TYR A 106 12.88 14.92 1.43
N LEU A 107 12.88 16.03 2.17
CA LEU A 107 13.89 17.07 2.09
C LEU A 107 14.96 16.77 3.14
N VAL A 108 16.12 16.31 2.68
CA VAL A 108 17.31 16.07 3.50
C VAL A 108 18.20 17.30 3.38
N VAL A 109 18.27 18.10 4.45
CA VAL A 109 18.91 19.41 4.43
C VAL A 109 20.10 19.43 5.38
N ASP A 110 21.28 19.61 4.82
CA ASP A 110 22.48 19.96 5.58
C ASP A 110 22.40 21.40 6.06
N ARG A 111 22.57 21.58 7.36
CA ARG A 111 22.66 22.89 8.01
C ARG A 111 23.87 22.99 8.91
N THR A 112 24.89 22.16 8.70
CA THR A 112 26.17 22.25 9.41
C THR A 112 26.84 23.60 9.16
N GLY A 113 27.89 23.91 9.93
CA GLY A 113 28.59 25.20 9.81
C GLY A 113 29.15 25.48 8.41
N SER A 114 29.53 24.45 7.65
CA SER A 114 30.05 24.54 6.27
C SER A 114 29.05 25.13 5.28
N MET A 115 27.76 24.90 5.52
CA MET A 115 26.67 25.47 4.72
C MET A 115 26.52 26.99 4.90
N ALA A 116 27.21 27.59 5.87
CA ALA A 116 27.29 29.04 6.04
C ALA A 116 28.41 29.71 5.24
N ALA A 117 29.16 28.95 4.43
CA ALA A 117 30.24 29.49 3.62
C ALA A 117 29.71 30.58 2.67
N GLU A 118 30.42 31.71 2.64
CA GLU A 118 30.11 32.89 1.83
C GLU A 118 30.69 32.76 0.41
N ASP A 119 30.40 31.66 -0.28
CA ASP A 119 30.84 31.39 -1.66
C ASP A 119 29.67 31.25 -2.65
N TRP A 120 28.44 31.54 -2.22
CA TRP A 120 27.26 31.51 -3.08
C TRP A 120 27.09 32.80 -3.90
N ALA A 121 26.68 32.67 -5.16
CA ALA A 121 26.43 33.76 -6.10
C ALA A 121 27.61 34.75 -6.18
N GLY A 122 28.81 34.23 -6.41
CA GLY A 122 30.04 35.03 -6.47
C GLY A 122 30.46 35.62 -5.12
N GLY A 123 30.01 35.02 -4.01
CA GLY A 123 30.28 35.47 -2.64
C GLY A 123 29.31 36.54 -2.12
N ALA A 124 28.18 36.75 -2.80
CA ALA A 124 27.14 37.69 -2.37
C ALA A 124 26.20 37.10 -1.30
N GLY A 125 26.26 35.80 -1.06
CA GLY A 125 25.47 35.12 -0.04
C GLY A 125 26.12 33.85 0.47
N THR A 126 25.38 33.11 1.29
CA THR A 126 25.76 31.82 1.86
C THR A 126 25.19 30.66 1.04
N ARG A 127 25.80 29.47 1.13
CA ARG A 127 25.24 28.25 0.54
C ARG A 127 23.78 28.00 0.98
N LEU A 128 23.47 28.29 2.26
CA LEU A 128 22.10 28.22 2.78
C LEU A 128 21.10 29.15 2.08
N ASP A 129 21.54 30.26 1.47
CA ASP A 129 20.66 31.12 0.67
C ASP A 129 20.23 30.41 -0.62
N GLY A 130 21.16 29.71 -1.27
CA GLY A 130 20.87 28.81 -2.39
C GLY A 130 19.92 27.68 -2.00
N VAL A 131 20.22 27.01 -0.87
CA VAL A 131 19.37 25.93 -0.32
C VAL A 131 17.93 26.41 -0.13
N ARG A 132 17.72 27.59 0.47
CA ARG A 132 16.35 28.12 0.67
C ARG A 132 15.65 28.37 -0.67
N ALA A 133 16.33 28.94 -1.65
CA ALA A 133 15.76 29.19 -2.97
C ALA A 133 15.33 27.89 -3.67
N ASP A 134 16.16 26.86 -3.60
CA ASP A 134 15.89 25.56 -4.23
C ASP A 134 14.80 24.77 -3.49
N LEU A 135 14.78 24.82 -2.16
CA LEU A 135 13.67 24.25 -1.36
C LEU A 135 12.34 24.89 -1.70
N GLU A 136 12.30 26.22 -1.86
CA GLU A 136 11.10 26.92 -2.31
C GLU A 136 10.67 26.47 -3.71
N ALA A 137 11.62 26.27 -4.63
CA ALA A 137 11.33 25.80 -5.97
C ALA A 137 10.74 24.38 -5.96
N ILE A 138 11.34 23.46 -5.20
CA ILE A 138 10.85 22.08 -5.01
C ILE A 138 9.43 22.10 -4.46
N ARG A 139 9.19 22.86 -3.38
CA ARG A 139 7.85 22.98 -2.78
C ARG A 139 6.83 23.52 -3.78
N LYS A 140 7.17 24.56 -4.55
CA LYS A 140 6.25 25.21 -5.51
C LYS A 140 5.91 24.29 -6.68
N ALA A 141 6.86 23.45 -7.10
CA ALA A 141 6.67 22.52 -8.21
C ALA A 141 5.79 21.31 -7.84
N LEU A 142 5.72 20.95 -6.56
CA LEU A 142 5.00 19.77 -6.05
C LEU A 142 3.90 20.18 -5.04
N PRO A 143 2.87 20.95 -5.46
CA PRO A 143 1.90 21.54 -4.54
C PRO A 143 0.97 20.54 -3.85
N GLU A 144 0.79 19.34 -4.44
CA GLU A 144 -0.07 18.29 -3.90
C GLU A 144 0.71 17.20 -3.12
N ALA A 145 2.03 17.35 -3.00
CA ALA A 145 2.87 16.39 -2.30
C ALA A 145 2.78 16.54 -0.78
N ARG A 146 3.10 15.46 -0.09
CA ARG A 146 3.36 15.44 1.36
C ARG A 146 4.85 15.64 1.59
N PHE A 147 5.22 16.57 2.45
CA PHE A 147 6.62 16.90 2.72
C PHE A 147 7.04 16.40 4.09
N SER A 148 8.26 15.88 4.19
CA SER A 148 8.97 15.61 5.43
C SER A 148 10.32 16.31 5.36
N ILE A 149 10.77 16.90 6.47
CA ILE A 149 12.05 17.61 6.52
C ILE A 149 12.94 16.88 7.53
N LEU A 150 14.08 16.43 7.05
CA LEU A 150 15.16 15.82 7.82
C LEU A 150 16.36 16.76 7.75
N ALA A 151 16.77 17.32 8.88
CA ALA A 151 17.90 18.22 8.94
C ALA A 151 19.13 17.51 9.52
N LEU A 152 20.30 17.89 9.01
CA LEU A 152 21.58 17.42 9.48
C LEU A 152 22.37 18.61 10.06
N ASP A 153 22.77 18.47 11.32
CA ASP A 153 23.81 19.28 11.97
C ASP A 153 24.81 18.34 12.65
N SER A 154 25.28 18.67 13.86
CA SER A 154 25.82 17.72 14.84
C SER A 154 25.13 16.34 14.87
N ALA A 155 23.81 16.28 14.66
CA ALA A 155 23.03 15.06 14.54
C ALA A 155 21.96 15.17 13.44
N ALA A 156 21.49 14.01 12.97
CA ALA A 156 20.33 13.94 12.09
C ALA A 156 19.03 14.01 12.91
N ALA A 157 18.11 14.88 12.52
CA ALA A 157 16.83 15.05 13.18
C ALA A 157 15.69 15.21 12.17
N ARG A 158 14.51 14.69 12.54
CA ARG A 158 13.27 14.95 11.80
C ARG A 158 12.65 16.24 12.33
N GLU A 159 12.83 17.32 11.60
CA GLU A 159 12.31 18.65 11.93
C GLU A 159 10.81 18.76 11.61
N MET A 160 10.37 18.09 10.55
CA MET A 160 8.95 18.03 10.19
C MET A 160 8.55 16.61 9.83
N PRO A 161 7.52 16.04 10.48
CA PRO A 161 6.94 14.77 10.04
C PRO A 161 6.22 14.94 8.71
N LEU A 162 6.02 13.82 8.01
CA LEU A 162 5.38 13.80 6.71
C LEU A 162 3.95 14.37 6.75
N SER A 163 3.75 15.53 6.13
CA SER A 163 2.52 16.33 6.21
C SER A 163 2.17 17.00 4.89
N THR A 164 0.89 17.28 4.66
CA THR A 164 0.40 18.13 3.56
C THR A 164 0.43 19.62 3.90
N ASP A 165 0.82 19.99 5.13
CA ASP A 165 0.89 21.40 5.56
C ASP A 165 2.09 22.12 4.91
N THR A 166 1.88 22.63 3.70
CA THR A 166 2.91 23.38 2.98
C THR A 166 3.22 24.75 3.60
N ASN A 167 2.36 25.29 4.48
CA ASN A 167 2.67 26.52 5.21
C ASN A 167 3.73 26.26 6.29
N ALA A 168 3.68 25.10 6.94
CA ALA A 168 4.72 24.68 7.87
C ALA A 168 6.07 24.51 7.16
N VAL A 169 6.08 23.94 5.95
CA VAL A 169 7.27 23.85 5.10
C VAL A 169 7.83 25.24 4.79
N ASP A 170 6.99 26.15 4.29
CA ASP A 170 7.40 27.53 3.97
C ASP A 170 7.95 28.26 5.20
N ALA A 171 7.33 28.07 6.37
CA ALA A 171 7.78 28.67 7.62
C ALA A 171 9.15 28.13 8.03
N TRP A 172 9.33 26.79 7.96
CA TRP A 172 10.61 26.16 8.27
C TRP A 172 11.72 26.66 7.36
N ILE A 173 11.50 26.72 6.03
CA ILE A 173 12.46 27.21 5.04
C ILE A 173 12.90 28.65 5.39
N LYS A 174 11.95 29.54 5.72
CA LYS A 174 12.27 30.94 6.10
C LYS A 174 13.12 31.04 7.36
N THR A 175 12.91 30.13 8.30
CA THR A 175 13.65 30.08 9.57
C THR A 175 14.91 29.23 9.50
N LEU A 176 15.21 28.59 8.36
CA LEU A 176 16.41 27.77 8.19
C LEU A 176 17.65 28.61 8.51
N ARG A 177 18.47 28.13 9.44
CA ARG A 177 19.77 28.69 9.84
C ARG A 177 20.75 27.54 10.02
N GLN A 178 22.03 27.87 9.92
CA GLN A 178 23.12 26.96 10.26
C GLN A 178 23.05 26.52 11.72
N GLU A 179 23.77 25.46 12.05
CA GLU A 179 23.95 25.00 13.42
C GLU A 179 24.69 26.03 14.28
N VAL A 180 24.44 25.99 15.59
CA VAL A 180 25.16 26.85 16.55
C VAL A 180 26.61 26.38 16.62
N THR A 181 27.55 27.25 16.26
CA THR A 181 28.97 26.88 16.10
C THR A 181 29.57 26.25 17.35
N SER A 182 29.21 26.76 18.54
CA SER A 182 29.67 26.22 19.82
C SER A 182 29.19 24.81 20.15
N ARG A 183 28.21 24.28 19.41
CA ARG A 183 27.66 22.93 19.56
C ARG A 183 28.09 21.98 18.44
N SER A 184 28.84 22.46 17.46
CA SER A 184 29.29 21.63 16.34
C SER A 184 30.26 20.56 16.82
N THR A 185 30.08 19.34 16.32
CA THR A 185 30.91 18.16 16.63
C THR A 185 31.46 17.51 15.36
N GLY A 186 31.66 18.32 14.33
CA GLY A 186 32.00 17.87 12.98
C GLY A 186 30.77 17.51 12.16
N SER A 187 30.95 17.42 10.84
CA SER A 187 29.94 17.15 9.82
C SER A 187 30.21 15.80 9.13
N SER A 188 29.14 15.13 8.70
CA SER A 188 29.19 13.95 7.82
C SER A 188 27.77 13.65 7.34
N LEU A 189 27.60 13.52 6.04
CA LEU A 189 26.30 13.23 5.44
C LEU A 189 25.79 11.85 5.87
N GLU A 190 26.69 10.90 6.13
CA GLU A 190 26.38 9.53 6.57
C GLU A 190 25.66 9.47 7.92
N ARG A 191 25.76 10.51 8.76
CA ARG A 191 24.97 10.61 9.99
C ARG A 191 23.46 10.62 9.72
N MET A 192 23.04 11.00 8.52
CA MET A 192 21.64 10.94 8.08
C MET A 192 21.17 9.52 7.73
N LEU A 193 22.07 8.61 7.34
CA LEU A 193 21.72 7.27 6.83
C LEU A 193 20.78 6.50 7.76
N PRO A 194 21.01 6.41 9.09
CA PRO A 194 20.11 5.69 9.99
C PRO A 194 18.69 6.27 9.99
N LEU A 195 18.57 7.60 10.11
CA LEU A 195 17.29 8.27 10.15
C LEU A 195 16.54 8.15 8.82
N LEU A 196 17.22 8.40 7.70
CA LEU A 196 16.62 8.31 6.38
C LEU A 196 16.19 6.87 6.06
N THR A 197 17.03 5.88 6.39
CA THR A 197 16.70 4.46 6.19
C THR A 197 15.47 4.05 6.98
N ALA A 198 15.40 4.39 8.27
CA ALA A 198 14.22 4.12 9.08
C ALA A 198 12.98 4.81 8.51
N THR A 199 13.11 6.08 8.12
CA THR A 199 12.01 6.89 7.57
C THR A 199 11.43 6.30 6.28
N LEU A 200 12.29 6.01 5.30
CA LEU A 200 11.85 5.48 4.00
C LEU A 200 11.33 4.04 4.11
N THR A 201 11.93 3.22 4.98
CA THR A 201 11.45 1.86 5.23
C THR A 201 10.07 1.87 5.86
N GLU A 202 9.82 2.74 6.85
CA GLU A 202 8.50 2.91 7.46
C GLU A 202 7.47 3.38 6.41
N ALA A 203 7.83 4.37 5.59
CA ALA A 203 6.97 4.90 4.54
C ALA A 203 6.58 3.82 3.50
N GLU A 204 7.54 3.03 3.03
CA GLU A 204 7.28 1.90 2.13
C GLU A 204 6.36 0.84 2.77
N GLN A 205 6.50 0.57 4.08
CA GLN A 205 5.62 -0.37 4.77
C GLN A 205 4.18 0.15 4.89
N VAL A 206 4.01 1.45 5.16
CA VAL A 206 2.72 2.10 5.36
C VAL A 206 1.98 2.34 4.04
N ALA A 207 2.70 2.86 3.04
CA ALA A 207 2.15 3.28 1.75
C ALA A 207 3.07 2.82 0.60
N PRO A 208 3.10 1.51 0.27
CA PRO A 208 3.95 0.94 -0.77
C PRO A 208 3.56 1.35 -2.20
N GLN A 209 2.52 2.16 -2.38
CA GLN A 209 2.05 2.64 -3.69
C GLN A 209 2.30 4.13 -3.92
N ASP A 210 2.84 4.82 -2.92
CA ASP A 210 3.11 6.25 -2.97
C ASP A 210 4.52 6.47 -3.53
N ALA A 211 4.66 7.45 -4.43
CA ALA A 211 5.95 7.77 -5.03
C ALA A 211 6.80 8.56 -4.05
N ARG A 212 8.04 8.14 -3.81
CA ARG A 212 8.96 8.75 -2.85
C ARG A 212 10.07 9.48 -3.57
N LEU A 213 10.03 10.80 -3.47
CA LEU A 213 11.07 11.70 -3.98
C LEU A 213 12.00 12.11 -2.84
N VAL A 214 13.30 11.95 -3.03
CA VAL A 214 14.31 12.36 -2.04
C VAL A 214 15.18 13.46 -2.63
N TYR A 215 15.22 14.60 -1.96
CA TYR A 215 16.15 15.68 -2.28
C TYR A 215 17.18 15.80 -1.17
N ILE A 216 18.46 15.67 -1.52
CA ILE A 216 19.58 15.88 -0.60
C ILE A 216 20.24 17.21 -0.95
N LEU A 217 20.35 18.10 0.03
CA LEU A 217 20.91 19.44 -0.12
C LEU A 217 22.08 19.58 0.85
N SER A 218 23.31 19.50 0.35
CA SER A 218 24.52 19.48 1.19
C SER A 218 25.73 19.98 0.39
N ASP A 219 26.81 20.32 1.06
CA ASP A 219 28.13 20.52 0.44
C ASP A 219 28.99 19.25 0.47
N GLY A 220 28.53 18.20 1.16
CA GLY A 220 29.19 16.90 1.26
C GLY A 220 30.44 16.91 2.15
N GLU A 221 30.80 18.05 2.74
CA GLU A 221 32.04 18.16 3.50
C GLU A 221 31.96 17.38 4.82
N ALA A 222 32.86 16.41 4.99
CA ALA A 222 32.98 15.63 6.21
C ALA A 222 34.16 16.10 7.07
N THR A 223 33.89 16.45 8.33
CA THR A 223 34.90 16.95 9.29
C THR A 223 34.93 16.14 10.59
N ASP A 224 34.33 14.97 10.60
CA ASP A 224 34.15 14.13 11.78
C ASP A 224 35.09 12.92 11.88
N ASP A 225 36.21 12.94 11.14
CA ASP A 225 37.20 11.86 11.09
C ASP A 225 36.59 10.49 10.72
N GLY A 226 35.50 10.52 9.93
CA GLY A 226 34.76 9.36 9.44
C GLY A 226 33.94 8.67 10.52
N ALA A 227 33.59 9.35 11.60
CA ALA A 227 32.78 8.79 12.68
C ALA A 227 31.38 8.39 12.19
N GLY A 228 30.70 9.27 11.44
CA GLY A 228 29.39 9.00 10.85
C GLY A 228 29.40 7.80 9.91
N ALA A 229 30.38 7.73 9.01
CA ALA A 229 30.54 6.60 8.10
C ALA A 229 30.77 5.26 8.84
N LYS A 230 31.59 5.26 9.89
CA LYS A 230 31.84 4.06 10.73
C LYS A 230 30.58 3.62 11.48
N ASP A 231 29.81 4.56 12.03
CA ASP A 231 28.55 4.24 12.72
C ASP A 231 27.53 3.62 11.77
N ALA A 232 27.29 4.25 10.61
CA ALA A 232 26.40 3.72 9.58
C ALA A 232 26.83 2.32 9.11
N ALA A 233 28.14 2.13 8.85
CA ALA A 233 28.69 0.84 8.45
C ALA A 233 28.51 -0.24 9.54
N SER A 234 28.64 0.12 10.82
CA SER A 234 28.43 -0.81 11.94
C SER A 234 27.00 -1.35 12.02
N GLN A 235 26.04 -0.58 11.50
CA GLN A 235 24.63 -0.94 11.39
C GLN A 235 24.31 -1.62 10.04
N GLY A 236 25.30 -1.81 9.16
CA GLY A 236 25.12 -2.37 7.82
C GLY A 236 24.39 -1.43 6.85
N LEU A 237 24.40 -0.13 7.12
CA LEU A 237 23.72 0.89 6.32
C LEU A 237 24.66 1.50 5.29
N ALA A 238 24.14 1.74 4.09
CA ALA A 238 24.84 2.40 2.99
C ALA A 238 23.82 3.07 2.06
N TRP A 239 24.22 4.14 1.37
CA TRP A 239 23.37 4.89 0.43
C TRP A 239 22.74 3.99 -0.62
N LYS A 240 23.53 3.08 -1.20
CA LYS A 240 23.05 2.10 -2.18
C LYS A 240 21.90 1.22 -1.68
N GLY A 241 21.82 0.98 -0.37
CA GLY A 241 20.73 0.22 0.25
C GLY A 241 19.38 0.94 0.20
N LEU A 242 19.37 2.27 0.01
CA LEU A 242 18.17 3.09 -0.07
C LEU A 242 17.61 3.21 -1.48
N ALA A 243 18.39 2.92 -2.52
CA ALA A 243 17.96 3.04 -3.91
C ALA A 243 16.62 2.33 -4.22
N PRO A 244 16.31 1.13 -3.67
CA PRO A 244 15.02 0.49 -3.91
C PRO A 244 13.81 1.18 -3.26
N LEU A 245 14.04 2.14 -2.36
CA LEU A 245 13.01 2.88 -1.63
C LEU A 245 12.77 4.29 -2.19
N VAL A 246 13.58 4.71 -3.17
CA VAL A 246 13.57 6.05 -3.76
C VAL A 246 13.17 5.96 -5.22
N ASP A 247 12.13 6.68 -5.59
CA ASP A 247 11.59 6.69 -6.96
C ASP A 247 12.12 7.85 -7.81
N GLY A 248 12.65 8.89 -7.17
CA GLY A 248 13.19 10.06 -7.84
C GLY A 248 13.66 11.15 -6.89
N GLY A 249 13.92 12.33 -7.43
CA GLY A 249 14.50 13.46 -6.70
C GLY A 249 15.88 13.82 -7.22
N ALA A 250 16.73 14.41 -6.38
CA ALA A 250 18.06 14.87 -6.78
C ALA A 250 19.00 15.05 -5.59
N VAL A 251 20.30 15.01 -5.86
CA VAL A 251 21.34 15.49 -4.94
C VAL A 251 21.83 16.85 -5.43
N LEU A 252 21.68 17.87 -4.61
CA LEU A 252 22.07 19.26 -4.88
C LEU A 252 23.30 19.57 -4.03
N GLY A 253 24.44 19.78 -4.71
CA GLY A 253 25.73 20.08 -4.09
C GLY A 253 26.02 21.57 -4.05
N TYR A 254 26.23 22.15 -2.87
CA TYR A 254 26.39 23.60 -2.72
C TYR A 254 27.84 24.03 -2.50
N GLY A 255 28.23 25.13 -3.13
CA GLY A 255 29.53 25.78 -2.93
C GLY A 255 30.43 25.73 -4.15
N THR A 256 31.61 26.32 -4.03
CA THR A 256 32.59 26.44 -5.11
C THR A 256 33.84 25.61 -4.84
N ALA A 257 34.62 25.30 -5.88
CA ALA A 257 35.89 24.57 -5.71
C ALA A 257 36.93 25.36 -4.90
N GLN A 258 36.81 26.68 -4.84
CA GLN A 258 37.66 27.56 -4.04
C GLN A 258 37.27 27.56 -2.56
N GLY A 259 36.04 27.17 -2.26
CA GLY A 259 35.46 27.24 -0.93
C GLY A 259 35.14 28.65 -0.46
N GLY A 260 34.54 28.74 0.71
CA GLY A 260 34.14 30.00 1.33
C GLY A 260 34.49 30.04 2.80
N ARG A 261 34.75 31.26 3.30
CA ARG A 261 34.86 31.50 4.74
C ARG A 261 33.47 31.47 5.36
N MET A 262 33.40 31.01 6.60
CA MET A 262 32.14 30.82 7.31
C MET A 262 32.08 31.69 8.55
N ARG A 263 30.94 32.32 8.79
CA ARG A 263 30.71 33.05 10.04
C ARG A 263 30.24 32.12 11.14
N GLU A 264 30.61 32.47 12.37
CA GLU A 264 30.04 31.84 13.54
C GLU A 264 28.54 32.11 13.62
N TYR A 265 27.82 31.20 14.29
CA TYR A 265 26.44 31.40 14.69
C TYR A 265 26.29 31.10 16.18
N ASP A 266 25.81 32.09 16.92
CA ASP A 266 25.65 32.06 18.38
C ASP A 266 24.28 31.51 18.82
N GLY A 267 23.37 31.22 17.87
CA GLY A 267 21.99 30.81 18.16
C GLY A 267 21.06 31.96 18.55
N GLY A 268 21.54 33.20 18.47
CA GLY A 268 20.82 34.42 18.83
C GLY A 268 20.28 35.19 17.62
N ALA A 269 19.91 36.44 17.89
CA ALA A 269 19.41 37.38 16.88
C ALA A 269 20.51 38.32 16.34
N THR A 270 21.77 38.07 16.70
CA THR A 270 22.92 38.84 16.22
C THR A 270 22.99 38.74 14.69
N PRO A 271 23.04 39.86 13.95
CA PRO A 271 23.21 39.82 12.50
C PRO A 271 24.48 39.08 12.11
N ALA A 272 24.39 38.22 11.08
CA ALA A 272 25.49 37.35 10.69
C ALA A 272 26.76 38.15 10.38
N GLU A 273 26.64 39.32 9.75
CA GLU A 273 27.77 40.17 9.34
C GLU A 273 28.59 40.70 10.53
N GLN A 274 28.00 40.71 11.73
CA GLN A 274 28.63 41.14 12.97
C GLN A 274 29.33 39.99 13.70
N LEU A 275 29.04 38.74 13.34
CA LEU A 275 29.67 37.58 13.92
C LEU A 275 31.05 37.35 13.26
N PRO A 276 32.06 36.95 14.06
CA PRO A 276 33.39 36.67 13.55
C PRO A 276 33.37 35.45 12.62
N TYR A 277 34.41 35.33 11.80
CA TYR A 277 34.66 34.11 11.03
C TYR A 277 35.11 32.98 11.96
N ILE A 278 34.63 31.77 11.67
CA ILE A 278 35.12 30.53 12.26
C ILE A 278 36.62 30.44 11.98
N LYS A 279 37.40 30.07 13.00
CA LYS A 279 38.86 29.95 12.89
C LYS A 279 39.29 28.52 12.62
N GLU A 280 40.36 28.36 11.84
CA GLU A 280 40.95 27.05 11.61
C GLU A 280 41.55 26.48 12.90
N LYS A 281 41.34 25.18 13.14
CA LYS A 281 41.71 24.56 14.41
C LYS A 281 43.23 24.59 14.61
N GLY A 282 43.67 25.28 15.66
CA GLY A 282 45.10 25.42 15.97
C GLY A 282 45.81 26.54 15.21
N HIS A 283 45.08 27.32 14.40
CA HIS A 283 45.57 28.47 13.65
C HIS A 283 44.76 29.74 14.00
N GLY A 284 45.30 30.92 13.68
CA GLY A 284 44.59 32.21 13.85
C GLY A 284 43.79 32.65 12.62
N ASP A 285 43.98 31.95 11.50
CA ASP A 285 43.40 32.26 10.21
C ASP A 285 41.93 31.80 10.13
N ASP A 286 41.17 32.43 9.23
CA ASP A 286 39.76 32.09 9.01
C ASP A 286 39.68 30.69 8.35
N ALA A 287 38.81 29.83 8.87
CA ALA A 287 38.51 28.54 8.26
C ALA A 287 37.80 28.73 6.92
N VAL A 288 38.19 27.91 5.94
CA VAL A 288 37.58 27.86 4.61
C VAL A 288 36.96 26.47 4.43
N SER A 289 35.66 26.43 4.14
CA SER A 289 34.96 25.18 3.82
C SER A 289 34.96 24.95 2.33
N VAL A 290 35.29 23.73 1.91
CA VAL A 290 35.32 23.31 0.50
C VAL A 290 34.36 22.13 0.32
N PRO A 291 33.41 22.20 -0.64
CA PRO A 291 32.46 21.12 -0.85
C PRO A 291 33.14 19.86 -1.38
N ASP A 292 32.75 18.70 -0.85
CA ASP A 292 33.13 17.40 -1.40
C ASP A 292 32.14 16.96 -2.49
N THR A 293 32.35 17.53 -3.68
CA THR A 293 31.52 17.21 -4.85
C THR A 293 31.66 15.75 -5.30
N GLN A 294 32.76 15.06 -4.95
CA GLN A 294 32.96 13.66 -5.31
C GLN A 294 32.12 12.75 -4.42
N GLU A 295 32.05 13.03 -3.12
CA GLU A 295 31.18 12.32 -2.19
C GLU A 295 29.72 12.45 -2.63
N LEU A 296 29.24 13.67 -2.89
CA LEU A 296 27.85 13.88 -3.32
C LEU A 296 27.50 13.20 -4.65
N ARG A 297 28.43 13.16 -5.61
CA ARG A 297 28.25 12.39 -6.86
C ARG A 297 28.17 10.89 -6.60
N THR A 298 28.92 10.39 -5.61
CA THR A 298 28.87 8.99 -5.19
C THR A 298 27.52 8.67 -4.55
N VAL A 299 27.03 9.52 -3.64
CA VAL A 299 25.70 9.40 -3.04
C VAL A 299 24.60 9.42 -4.10
N ALA A 300 24.65 10.37 -5.04
CA ALA A 300 23.69 10.46 -6.13
C ALA A 300 23.66 9.19 -6.98
N LYS A 301 24.83 8.69 -7.36
CA LYS A 301 24.98 7.44 -8.12
C LYS A 301 24.42 6.25 -7.35
N ASP A 302 24.71 6.15 -6.05
CA ASP A 302 24.27 5.05 -5.21
C ASP A 302 22.75 5.03 -5.02
N LEU A 303 22.12 6.20 -4.96
CA LEU A 303 20.66 6.36 -4.91
C LEU A 303 19.98 6.27 -6.30
N GLY A 304 20.75 6.31 -7.39
CA GLY A 304 20.20 6.39 -8.74
C GLY A 304 19.58 7.76 -9.08
N LEU A 305 20.01 8.82 -8.41
CA LEU A 305 19.52 10.18 -8.57
C LEU A 305 20.47 11.03 -9.41
N PRO A 306 19.96 12.06 -10.12
CA PRO A 306 20.80 13.07 -10.74
C PRO A 306 21.51 13.92 -9.68
N TYR A 307 22.72 14.38 -10.02
CA TYR A 307 23.50 15.32 -9.23
C TYR A 307 23.55 16.68 -9.94
N TYR A 308 23.30 17.76 -9.20
CA TYR A 308 23.44 19.12 -9.68
C TYR A 308 24.38 19.90 -8.77
N GLN A 309 25.39 20.55 -9.37
CA GLN A 309 26.19 21.55 -8.68
C GLN A 309 25.39 22.84 -8.58
N ARG A 310 25.45 23.49 -7.42
CA ARG A 310 24.77 24.74 -7.10
C ARG A 310 25.81 25.70 -6.51
N ASP A 311 26.16 26.74 -7.25
CA ASP A 311 27.03 27.82 -6.75
C ASP A 311 26.40 29.21 -6.90
N GLY A 312 25.21 29.30 -7.50
CA GLY A 312 24.50 30.55 -7.73
C GLY A 312 24.98 31.30 -8.97
N GLU A 313 25.91 30.74 -9.74
CA GLU A 313 26.47 31.32 -10.96
C GLU A 313 26.31 30.39 -12.16
N GLY A 314 25.32 30.67 -13.00
CA GLY A 314 25.11 29.88 -14.22
C GLY A 314 24.64 28.46 -13.97
N ASP A 315 24.06 28.19 -12.79
CA ASP A 315 23.50 26.89 -12.48
C ASP A 315 22.39 26.47 -13.47
N ASP A 316 22.17 25.15 -13.57
CA ASP A 316 20.99 24.61 -14.24
C ASP A 316 19.69 25.20 -13.64
N PRO A 317 18.65 25.43 -14.47
CA PRO A 317 17.38 25.94 -13.98
C PRO A 317 16.75 24.96 -13.00
N THR A 318 16.04 25.46 -11.99
CA THR A 318 15.41 24.60 -10.96
C THR A 318 14.45 23.57 -11.55
N SER A 319 13.86 23.87 -12.72
CA SER A 319 13.06 22.90 -13.48
C SER A 319 13.78 21.59 -13.76
N ALA A 320 15.11 21.57 -13.89
CA ALA A 320 15.89 20.37 -14.17
C ALA A 320 15.73 19.28 -13.09
N PHE A 321 15.53 19.67 -11.84
CA PHE A 321 15.30 18.74 -10.73
C PHE A 321 13.87 18.78 -10.18
N THR A 322 13.04 19.76 -10.54
CA THR A 322 11.65 19.83 -10.07
C THR A 322 10.62 19.32 -11.07
N SER A 323 10.93 19.23 -12.37
CA SER A 323 10.01 18.72 -13.39
C SER A 323 9.99 17.19 -13.44
N VAL A 324 9.69 16.58 -12.30
CA VAL A 324 9.62 15.12 -12.17
C VAL A 324 8.31 14.62 -12.80
N ASP A 325 8.38 13.67 -13.74
CA ASP A 325 7.20 13.02 -14.29
C ASP A 325 6.66 12.00 -13.29
N VAL A 326 5.87 12.49 -12.35
CA VAL A 326 5.18 11.68 -11.34
C VAL A 326 4.28 10.62 -12.00
N GLY A 327 3.66 10.95 -13.14
CA GLY A 327 2.81 10.03 -13.87
C GLY A 327 3.60 8.83 -14.39
N GLN A 328 4.79 9.08 -14.94
CA GLN A 328 5.73 8.04 -15.35
C GLN A 328 6.24 7.24 -14.15
N ILE A 329 6.65 7.88 -13.05
CA ILE A 329 7.13 7.17 -11.84
C ILE A 329 6.09 6.19 -11.31
N LEU A 330 4.84 6.64 -11.22
CA LEU A 330 3.72 5.81 -10.77
C LEU A 330 3.36 4.70 -11.79
N SER A 331 3.70 4.88 -13.06
CA SER A 331 3.41 3.92 -14.15
C SER A 331 4.53 2.88 -14.36
N ASP A 332 5.79 3.28 -14.22
CA ASP A 332 6.98 2.47 -14.51
C ASP A 332 7.47 1.70 -13.27
N GLY A 333 7.34 2.27 -12.06
CA GLY A 333 7.95 1.73 -10.84
C GLY A 333 7.02 0.89 -9.96
N HIS A 334 5.70 1.12 -10.02
CA HIS A 334 4.76 0.46 -9.14
C HIS A 334 4.03 -0.66 -9.88
N HIS A 335 4.58 -1.88 -9.78
CA HIS A 335 3.74 -3.08 -9.79
C HIS A 335 2.78 -3.01 -8.60
N GLY A 336 1.72 -2.19 -8.73
CA GLY A 336 0.64 -2.11 -7.78
C GLY A 336 0.24 -3.53 -7.40
N LYS A 337 0.33 -3.84 -6.10
CA LYS A 337 0.04 -5.18 -5.59
C LYS A 337 -1.26 -5.66 -6.20
N ARG A 338 -1.19 -6.82 -6.86
CA ARG A 338 -2.33 -7.53 -7.46
C ARG A 338 -3.47 -7.62 -6.45
N SER A 339 -4.45 -6.72 -6.56
CA SER A 339 -5.69 -6.85 -5.79
C SER A 339 -6.53 -7.94 -6.44
N SER A 340 -6.67 -9.06 -5.74
CA SER A 340 -7.45 -10.20 -6.19
C SER A 340 -8.93 -9.93 -5.90
N ARG A 341 -9.71 -9.56 -6.92
CA ARG A 341 -11.17 -9.53 -6.80
C ARG A 341 -11.73 -10.90 -7.12
N TYR A 342 -12.32 -11.55 -6.11
CA TYR A 342 -12.96 -12.85 -6.29
C TYR A 342 -14.15 -12.75 -7.26
N LEU A 343 -14.22 -13.62 -8.28
CA LEU A 343 -15.41 -13.80 -9.13
C LEU A 343 -16.45 -14.68 -8.43
N THR A 344 -16.74 -14.41 -7.17
CA THR A 344 -17.79 -15.13 -6.45
C THR A 344 -19.17 -14.65 -6.87
N TRP A 345 -19.33 -13.38 -7.28
CA TRP A 345 -20.63 -12.80 -7.64
C TRP A 345 -21.31 -13.43 -8.89
N PRO A 346 -20.63 -13.71 -10.02
CA PRO A 346 -21.27 -14.34 -11.17
C PRO A 346 -21.61 -15.80 -10.87
N LEU A 347 -20.70 -16.51 -10.18
CA LEU A 347 -20.95 -17.86 -9.70
C LEU A 347 -22.15 -17.89 -8.75
N ALA A 348 -22.33 -16.86 -7.91
CA ALA A 348 -23.46 -16.76 -6.98
C ALA A 348 -24.78 -16.60 -7.70
N LEU A 349 -24.81 -15.84 -8.80
CA LEU A 349 -26.00 -15.73 -9.66
C LEU A 349 -26.34 -17.07 -10.32
N VAL A 350 -25.35 -17.81 -10.81
CA VAL A 350 -25.56 -19.16 -11.38
C VAL A 350 -26.08 -20.13 -10.32
N ALA A 351 -25.46 -20.16 -9.14
CA ALA A 351 -25.91 -20.98 -8.02
C ALA A 351 -27.35 -20.64 -7.62
N PHE A 352 -27.69 -19.35 -7.53
CA PHE A 352 -29.03 -18.87 -7.21
C PHE A 352 -30.09 -19.32 -8.23
N ALA A 353 -29.79 -19.19 -9.53
CA ALA A 353 -30.69 -19.65 -10.59
C ALA A 353 -30.91 -21.17 -10.52
N LEU A 354 -29.86 -21.95 -10.28
CA LEU A 354 -29.95 -23.40 -10.13
C LEU A 354 -30.74 -23.82 -8.89
N MET A 355 -30.55 -23.15 -7.75
CA MET A 355 -31.32 -23.40 -6.52
C MET A 355 -32.81 -23.08 -6.70
N THR A 356 -33.12 -21.97 -7.38
CA THR A 356 -34.50 -21.59 -7.67
C THR A 356 -35.16 -22.64 -8.58
N TRP A 357 -34.42 -23.15 -9.56
CA TRP A 357 -34.91 -24.23 -10.42
C TRP A 357 -35.12 -25.55 -9.64
N GLU A 358 -34.22 -25.92 -8.73
CA GLU A 358 -34.43 -27.07 -7.83
C GLU A 358 -35.72 -26.91 -7.01
N ALA A 359 -35.92 -25.75 -6.38
CA ALA A 359 -37.11 -25.47 -5.58
C ALA A 359 -38.42 -25.62 -6.38
N VAL A 360 -38.49 -25.03 -7.58
CA VAL A 360 -39.67 -25.13 -8.45
C VAL A 360 -39.94 -26.58 -8.88
N ALA A 361 -38.90 -27.35 -9.19
CA ALA A 361 -39.05 -28.74 -9.59
C ALA A 361 -39.53 -29.63 -8.42
N LEU A 362 -39.01 -29.39 -7.22
CA LEU A 362 -39.44 -30.09 -6.01
C LEU A 362 -40.93 -29.81 -5.71
N VAL A 363 -41.35 -28.55 -5.77
CA VAL A 363 -42.75 -28.15 -5.59
C VAL A 363 -43.66 -28.82 -6.63
N ARG A 364 -43.25 -28.85 -7.91
CA ARG A 364 -44.02 -29.53 -8.96
C ARG A 364 -44.15 -31.03 -8.71
N SER A 365 -43.08 -31.69 -8.28
CA SER A 365 -43.10 -33.12 -7.96
C SER A 365 -44.00 -33.43 -6.76
N ASP A 366 -43.98 -32.60 -5.71
CA ASP A 366 -44.86 -32.75 -4.55
C ASP A 366 -46.34 -32.57 -4.93
N ILE A 367 -46.65 -31.58 -5.78
CA ILE A 367 -48.00 -31.38 -6.31
C ILE A 367 -48.46 -32.61 -7.11
N GLN A 368 -47.60 -33.20 -7.93
CA GLN A 368 -47.94 -34.40 -8.71
C GLN A 368 -48.17 -35.62 -7.82
N VAL A 369 -47.33 -35.84 -6.81
CA VAL A 369 -47.49 -36.93 -5.83
C VAL A 369 -48.80 -36.75 -5.05
N ARG A 370 -49.13 -35.53 -4.60
CA ARG A 370 -50.40 -35.24 -3.92
C ARG A 370 -51.62 -35.45 -4.81
N ARG A 371 -51.52 -35.12 -6.11
CA ARG A 371 -52.60 -35.41 -7.08
C ARG A 371 -52.80 -36.90 -7.25
N LEU A 372 -51.72 -37.67 -7.36
CA LEU A 372 -51.77 -39.14 -7.50
C LEU A 372 -52.31 -39.82 -6.23
N ALA A 373 -51.92 -39.35 -5.04
CA ALA A 373 -52.43 -39.83 -3.77
C ALA A 373 -53.93 -39.54 -3.60
N ARG A 374 -54.41 -38.39 -4.09
CA ARG A 374 -55.85 -38.03 -4.09
C ARG A 374 -56.66 -38.85 -5.10
N SER A 375 -56.08 -39.24 -6.24
CA SER A 375 -56.75 -40.12 -7.22
C SER A 375 -56.72 -41.61 -6.83
N GLY A 376 -55.75 -42.04 -6.03
CA GLY A 376 -55.65 -43.43 -5.54
C GLY A 376 -56.55 -43.74 -4.34
N GLY A 377 -57.11 -42.73 -3.68
CA GLY A 377 -58.03 -42.88 -2.53
C GLY A 377 -59.52 -43.02 -2.89
N ARG A 378 -59.85 -43.17 -4.18
CA ARG A 378 -61.20 -43.52 -4.64
C ARG A 378 -61.18 -44.89 -5.31
N ARG A 379 -61.20 -45.95 -4.50
CA ARG A 379 -61.72 -47.26 -4.86
C ARG A 379 -62.40 -47.87 -3.66
#